data_AF-A0A8T4UN18-F1
#
_entry.id   AF-A0A8T4UN18-F1
#
_cell.length_a   1.000
_cell.length_b   1.000
_cell.length_c   1.000
_cell.angle_alpha   90.00
_cell.angle_beta   90.00
_cell.angle_gamma   90.00
#
_symmetry.space_group_name_H-M   'P 1'
#
loop_
_entity.id
_entity.type
_entity.pdbx_description
1 polymer ?
#
loop_
_entity_poly.entity_id
_entity_poly.type
_entity_poly.pdbx_seq_one_letter_code
_entity_poly.pdbx_strand_id
1 'polypeptide(L)'
;GLIIQAYDWWGKIHEKKGPDVEKRDFIVSKDMIGEEYFPACIKKILNGMEDGKKRGLFILLNFFKSINWKDEDIEKRIKEWNAKNREPLGVSYIQGQINWAKKQKESILPPNCSTKAYYSDLRIACNPDVCKKFKNPVNCAKWNEKISKKQQKVEKK
;
A
#
# COMPACT_ATOMS: atom_id res chain seq x y z
N GLY A 1 -33.74 -22.01 -3.60
CA GLY A 1 -32.39 -22.26 -3.06
C GLY A 1 -31.38 -21.51 -3.91
N LEU A 2 -30.80 -20.43 -3.37
CA LEU A 2 -30.10 -19.37 -4.11
C LEU A 2 -28.59 -19.33 -3.77
N ILE A 3 -28.02 -20.47 -3.36
CA ILE A 3 -26.61 -20.57 -2.95
C ILE A 3 -25.76 -21.26 -4.04
N ILE A 4 -26.39 -21.96 -4.99
CA ILE A 4 -25.69 -22.80 -5.98
C ILE A 4 -25.14 -21.96 -7.15
N GLN A 5 -25.73 -20.80 -7.47
CA GLN A 5 -25.28 -19.98 -8.61
C GLN A 5 -24.05 -19.09 -8.32
N ALA A 6 -23.62 -18.97 -7.06
CA ALA A 6 -22.43 -18.20 -6.70
C ALA A 6 -21.13 -19.01 -6.82
N TYR A 7 -21.20 -20.35 -6.82
CA TYR A 7 -20.02 -21.21 -6.85
C TYR A 7 -19.48 -21.42 -8.28
N ASP A 8 -20.35 -21.37 -9.28
CA ASP A 8 -19.98 -21.56 -10.70
C ASP A 8 -19.22 -20.36 -11.31
N TRP A 9 -19.15 -19.22 -10.62
CA TRP A 9 -18.40 -18.05 -11.09
C TRP A 9 -16.91 -18.07 -10.68
N TRP A 10 -16.55 -18.80 -9.60
CA TRP A 10 -15.17 -18.84 -9.09
C TRP A 10 -14.31 -19.91 -9.79
N GLY A 11 -14.92 -21.02 -10.21
CA GLY A 11 -14.21 -22.14 -10.86
C GLY A 11 -13.69 -21.87 -12.28
N LYS A 12 -14.10 -20.77 -12.93
CA LYS A 12 -13.69 -20.44 -14.31
C LYS A 12 -12.63 -19.32 -14.41
N ILE A 13 -12.21 -18.72 -13.30
CA ILE A 13 -11.27 -17.56 -13.30
C ILE A 13 -9.81 -17.98 -13.08
N HIS A 14 -9.54 -19.20 -12.57
CA HIS A 14 -8.19 -19.66 -12.23
C HIS A 14 -7.50 -20.51 -13.31
N GLU A 15 -7.82 -20.33 -14.58
CA GLU A 15 -7.03 -20.93 -15.67
C GLU A 15 -6.92 -20.03 -16.90
N LYS A 16 -6.36 -18.83 -16.74
CA LYS A 16 -5.79 -18.07 -17.87
C LYS A 16 -4.45 -17.42 -17.50
N LYS A 17 -3.45 -17.73 -18.31
CA LYS A 17 -2.06 -17.22 -18.30
C LYS A 17 -2.04 -15.71 -18.04
N GLY A 18 -1.15 -15.28 -17.14
CA GLY A 18 -1.01 -13.88 -16.76
C GLY A 18 -0.72 -12.98 -17.97
N PRO A 19 -1.39 -11.82 -18.10
CA PRO A 19 -1.06 -10.88 -19.15
C PRO A 19 0.26 -10.21 -18.82
N ASP A 20 1.07 -9.98 -19.85
CA ASP A 20 2.22 -9.08 -19.81
C ASP A 20 1.73 -7.72 -19.26
N VAL A 21 2.27 -7.31 -18.11
CA VAL A 21 1.79 -6.12 -17.41
C VAL A 21 2.40 -4.92 -18.12
N GLU A 22 1.70 -4.43 -19.14
CA GLU A 22 1.95 -3.09 -19.66
C GLU A 22 1.93 -2.10 -18.50
N LYS A 23 3.05 -1.40 -18.33
CA LYS A 23 3.20 -0.31 -17.36
C LYS A 23 2.21 0.78 -17.73
N ARG A 24 1.03 0.77 -17.11
CA ARG A 24 0.10 1.89 -17.23
C ARG A 24 0.73 3.08 -16.53
N ASP A 25 0.99 4.13 -17.29
CA ASP A 25 1.33 5.44 -16.73
C ASP A 25 0.11 5.94 -15.96
N PHE A 26 0.18 5.79 -14.64
CA PHE A 26 -0.81 6.39 -13.74
C PHE A 26 -0.67 7.89 -13.87
N ILE A 27 -1.75 8.60 -14.19
CA ILE A 27 -1.80 10.06 -14.15
C ILE A 27 -1.69 10.45 -12.67
N VAL A 28 -0.45 10.64 -12.20
CA VAL A 28 -0.12 11.08 -10.85
C VAL A 28 -0.77 12.44 -10.66
N SER A 29 -1.77 12.53 -9.78
CA SER A 29 -2.28 13.82 -9.31
C SER A 29 -1.10 14.65 -8.79
N LYS A 30 -1.04 15.94 -9.11
CA LYS A 30 0.12 16.82 -8.86
C LYS A 30 0.60 16.85 -7.39
N ASP A 31 -0.25 16.41 -6.46
CA ASP A 31 -0.02 16.37 -5.01
C ASP A 31 0.16 14.96 -4.41
N MET A 32 0.15 13.91 -5.25
CA MET A 32 0.33 12.52 -4.83
C MET A 32 1.81 12.14 -4.84
N ILE A 33 2.27 11.46 -3.78
CA ILE A 33 3.65 10.95 -3.72
C ILE A 33 3.73 9.61 -4.48
N GLY A 34 4.63 9.54 -5.46
CA GLY A 34 4.91 8.34 -6.25
C GLY A 34 5.61 7.21 -5.47
N GLU A 35 5.47 5.98 -5.95
CA GLU A 35 6.02 4.77 -5.31
C GLU A 35 7.56 4.78 -5.19
N GLU A 36 8.24 5.50 -6.08
CA GLU A 36 9.69 5.66 -6.07
C GLU A 36 10.19 6.25 -4.74
N TYR A 37 9.39 7.14 -4.12
CA TYR A 37 9.72 7.80 -2.86
C TYR A 37 9.33 6.99 -1.62
N PHE A 38 8.69 5.84 -1.79
CA PHE A 38 8.24 5.06 -0.64
C PHE A 38 9.42 4.54 0.19
N PRO A 39 9.30 4.56 1.52
CA PRO A 39 10.33 4.04 2.38
C PRO A 39 10.42 2.51 2.28
N ALA A 40 11.58 1.96 2.61
CA ALA A 40 11.86 0.52 2.47
C ALA A 40 10.84 -0.38 3.17
N CYS A 41 10.31 0.05 4.33
CA CYS A 41 9.30 -0.69 5.08
C CYS A 41 7.97 -0.82 4.32
N ILE A 42 7.50 0.25 3.65
CA ILE A 42 6.31 0.18 2.80
C ILE A 42 6.58 -0.70 1.57
N LYS A 43 7.75 -0.56 0.94
CA LYS A 43 8.16 -1.41 -0.19
C LYS A 43 8.20 -2.90 0.20
N LYS A 44 8.68 -3.23 1.40
CA LYS A 44 8.65 -4.60 1.94
C LYS A 44 7.21 -5.14 2.05
N ILE A 45 6.28 -4.35 2.59
CA ILE A 45 4.86 -4.75 2.62
C ILE A 45 4.36 -4.99 1.19
N LEU A 46 4.61 -4.05 0.27
CA LEU A 46 4.12 -4.10 -1.12
C LEU A 46 4.66 -5.28 -1.95
N ASN A 47 5.76 -5.90 -1.51
CA ASN A 47 6.32 -7.12 -2.09
C ASN A 47 5.57 -8.40 -1.67
N GLY A 48 4.57 -8.27 -0.81
CA GLY A 48 3.79 -9.37 -0.26
C GLY A 48 4.18 -9.70 1.18
N MET A 49 3.28 -10.36 1.88
CA MET A 49 3.45 -10.76 3.27
C MET A 49 3.05 -12.22 3.48
N GLU A 50 3.85 -12.93 4.25
CA GLU A 50 3.53 -14.28 4.72
C GLU A 50 2.50 -14.22 5.85
N ASP A 51 2.84 -13.52 6.94
CA ASP A 51 1.97 -13.28 8.09
C ASP A 51 1.67 -11.78 8.29
N GLY A 52 0.62 -11.47 9.07
CA GLY A 52 0.32 -10.10 9.49
C GLY A 52 -0.36 -9.24 8.43
N LYS A 53 -0.89 -9.85 7.37
CA LYS A 53 -1.57 -9.19 6.24
C LYS A 53 -2.64 -8.18 6.65
N LYS A 54 -3.42 -8.47 7.71
CA LYS A 54 -4.43 -7.53 8.23
C LYS A 54 -3.79 -6.23 8.75
N ARG A 55 -2.66 -6.33 9.46
CA ARG A 55 -1.87 -5.19 9.93
C ARG A 55 -1.19 -4.48 8.77
N GLY A 56 -0.66 -5.23 7.80
CA GLY A 56 -0.09 -4.69 6.56
C GLY A 56 -1.11 -3.86 5.76
N LEU A 57 -2.31 -4.40 5.56
CA LEU A 57 -3.43 -3.71 4.91
C LEU A 57 -3.77 -2.41 5.63
N PHE A 58 -3.88 -2.44 6.95
CA PHE A 58 -4.13 -1.23 7.75
C PHE A 58 -3.02 -0.19 7.57
N ILE A 59 -1.74 -0.60 7.58
CA ILE A 59 -0.61 0.31 7.35
C ILE A 59 -0.71 0.93 5.95
N LEU A 60 -0.96 0.13 4.91
CA LEU A 60 -1.04 0.60 3.52
C LEU A 60 -2.19 1.58 3.31
N LEU A 61 -3.40 1.26 3.78
CA LEU A 61 -4.57 2.14 3.61
C LEU A 61 -4.33 3.52 4.23
N ASN A 62 -3.85 3.55 5.48
CA ASN A 62 -3.55 4.81 6.17
C ASN A 62 -2.39 5.56 5.51
N PHE A 63 -1.32 4.85 5.13
CA PHE A 63 -0.20 5.45 4.42
C PHE A 63 -0.65 6.14 3.13
N PHE A 64 -1.36 5.42 2.25
CA PHE A 64 -1.81 5.94 0.96
C PHE A 64 -2.76 7.14 1.11
N LYS A 65 -3.73 7.08 2.03
CA LYS A 65 -4.60 8.24 2.31
C LYS A 65 -3.78 9.45 2.79
N SER A 66 -2.76 9.24 3.63
CA SER A 66 -1.90 10.33 4.13
C SER A 66 -0.96 10.95 3.09
N ILE A 67 -0.79 10.31 1.94
CA ILE A 67 -0.01 10.81 0.81
C ILE A 67 -0.90 11.14 -0.41
N ASN A 68 -2.19 11.37 -0.16
CA ASN A 68 -3.18 11.88 -1.12
C ASN A 68 -3.40 10.98 -2.36
N TRP A 69 -3.28 9.66 -2.20
CA TRP A 69 -3.73 8.74 -3.24
C TRP A 69 -5.26 8.74 -3.34
N LYS A 70 -5.78 8.65 -4.57
CA LYS A 70 -7.23 8.57 -4.81
C LYS A 70 -7.75 7.20 -4.41
N ASP A 71 -9.01 7.17 -3.99
CA ASP A 71 -9.67 5.95 -3.49
C ASP A 71 -9.66 4.81 -4.50
N GLU A 72 -9.80 5.10 -5.80
CA GLU A 72 -9.75 4.12 -6.89
C GLU A 72 -8.35 3.54 -7.07
N ASP A 73 -7.32 4.40 -6.97
CA ASP A 73 -5.91 3.99 -7.08
C ASP A 73 -5.48 3.15 -5.88
N ILE A 74 -5.92 3.54 -4.68
CA ILE A 74 -5.72 2.75 -3.45
C ILE A 74 -6.36 1.37 -3.63
N GLU A 75 -7.61 1.32 -4.05
CA GLU A 75 -8.34 0.06 -4.21
C GLU A 75 -7.66 -0.87 -5.23
N LYS A 76 -7.27 -0.34 -6.39
CA LYS A 76 -6.51 -1.07 -7.40
C LYS A 76 -5.19 -1.60 -6.82
N ARG A 77 -4.42 -0.74 -6.16
CA ARG A 77 -3.10 -1.08 -5.64
C ARG A 77 -3.15 -2.10 -4.50
N ILE A 78 -4.17 -2.02 -3.64
CA ILE A 78 -4.41 -2.99 -2.56
C ILE A 78 -4.79 -4.36 -3.13
N LYS A 79 -5.62 -4.42 -4.19
CA LYS A 79 -5.95 -5.68 -4.88
C LYS A 79 -4.69 -6.32 -5.49
N GLU A 80 -3.86 -5.52 -6.16
CA GLU A 80 -2.58 -5.98 -6.71
C GLU A 80 -1.61 -6.48 -5.63
N TRP A 81 -1.52 -5.77 -4.50
CA TRP A 81 -0.72 -6.21 -3.35
C TRP A 81 -1.25 -7.52 -2.77
N ASN A 82 -2.57 -7.63 -2.58
CA ASN A 82 -3.15 -8.83 -1.98
C ASN A 82 -2.92 -10.09 -2.82
N ALA A 83 -2.91 -9.96 -4.16
CA ALA A 83 -2.61 -11.06 -5.07
C ALA A 83 -1.15 -11.55 -4.97
N LYS A 84 -0.22 -10.73 -4.45
CA LYS A 84 1.18 -11.12 -4.20
C LYS A 84 1.39 -11.85 -2.88
N ASN A 85 0.41 -11.83 -1.98
CA ASN A 85 0.52 -12.50 -0.70
C ASN A 85 0.43 -14.03 -0.88
N ARG A 86 1.24 -14.79 -0.13
CA ARG A 86 1.23 -16.27 -0.13
C ARG A 86 -0.18 -16.84 0.05
N GLU A 87 -0.95 -16.22 0.94
CA GLU A 87 -2.36 -16.48 1.15
C GLU A 87 -3.11 -15.14 1.11
N PRO A 88 -3.84 -14.84 0.03
CA PRO A 88 -4.58 -13.60 -0.10
C PRO A 88 -5.66 -13.45 0.99
N LEU A 89 -5.87 -12.23 1.49
CA LEU A 89 -7.03 -11.92 2.32
C LEU A 89 -8.31 -12.05 1.50
N GLY A 90 -9.40 -12.47 2.15
CA GLY A 90 -10.71 -12.58 1.52
C GLY A 90 -11.21 -11.25 0.95
N VAL A 91 -11.85 -11.31 -0.21
CA VAL A 91 -12.32 -10.13 -0.96
C VAL A 91 -13.27 -9.27 -0.12
N SER A 92 -14.19 -9.90 0.63
CA SER A 92 -15.12 -9.19 1.53
C SER A 92 -14.41 -8.42 2.63
N TYR A 93 -13.33 -8.99 3.19
CA TYR A 93 -12.53 -8.33 4.22
C TYR A 93 -11.82 -7.09 3.66
N ILE A 94 -11.19 -7.22 2.49
CA ILE A 94 -10.54 -6.08 1.82
C ILE A 94 -11.53 -4.98 1.52
N GLN A 95 -12.69 -5.33 0.93
CA GLN A 95 -13.70 -4.34 0.62
C GLN A 95 -14.23 -3.64 1.87
N GLY A 96 -14.41 -4.37 2.96
CA GLY A 96 -14.77 -3.80 4.26
C GLY A 96 -13.74 -2.81 4.77
N GLN A 97 -12.45 -3.14 4.71
CA GLN A 97 -11.36 -2.27 5.14
C GLN A 97 -11.20 -1.03 4.25
N ILE A 98 -11.32 -1.18 2.93
CA ILE A 98 -11.32 -0.07 1.98
C ILE A 98 -12.49 0.86 2.28
N ASN A 99 -13.71 0.35 2.39
CA ASN A 99 -14.90 1.14 2.69
C ASN A 99 -14.77 1.87 4.04
N TRP A 100 -14.21 1.21 5.06
CA TRP A 100 -13.89 1.84 6.34
C TRP A 100 -12.92 3.02 6.17
N ALA A 101 -11.86 2.84 5.38
CA ALA A 101 -10.87 3.88 5.11
C ALA A 101 -11.47 5.06 4.33
N LYS A 102 -12.32 4.82 3.32
CA LYS A 102 -13.03 5.86 2.55
C LYS A 102 -13.90 6.73 3.46
N LYS A 103 -14.59 6.11 4.42
CA LYS A 103 -15.48 6.81 5.39
C LYS A 103 -14.73 7.69 6.39
N GLN A 104 -13.42 7.52 6.58
CA GLN A 104 -12.65 8.37 7.50
C GLN A 104 -12.53 9.78 6.93
N LYS A 105 -13.14 10.75 7.65
CA LYS A 105 -13.11 12.19 7.31
C LYS A 105 -11.70 12.78 7.43
N GLU A 106 -10.92 12.28 8.37
CA GLU A 106 -9.53 12.70 8.60
C GLU A 106 -8.54 11.65 8.11
N SER A 107 -7.34 12.10 7.72
CA SER A 107 -6.25 11.19 7.42
C SER A 107 -5.66 10.64 8.72
N ILE A 108 -6.00 9.39 9.02
CA ILE A 108 -5.36 8.65 10.12
C ILE A 108 -3.94 8.30 9.67
N LEU A 109 -2.95 8.70 10.47
CA LEU A 109 -1.55 8.38 10.18
C LEU A 109 -1.31 6.88 10.39
N PRO A 110 -0.44 6.26 9.57
CA PRO A 110 0.00 4.91 9.86
C PRO A 110 0.79 4.88 11.19
N PRO A 111 0.86 3.71 11.84
CA PRO A 111 1.58 3.55 13.12
C PRO A 111 3.02 4.06 13.06
N ASN A 112 3.57 4.40 14.22
CA ASN A 112 4.97 4.80 14.33
C ASN A 112 5.90 3.58 14.23
N CYS A 113 7.13 3.79 13.76
CA CYS A 113 8.14 2.73 13.67
C CYS A 113 8.46 2.09 15.03
N SER A 114 8.38 2.87 16.12
CA SER A 114 8.63 2.39 17.49
C SER A 114 7.50 1.52 18.06
N THR A 115 6.33 1.47 17.41
CA THR A 115 5.21 0.65 17.87
C THR A 115 5.48 -0.82 17.53
N LYS A 116 5.95 -1.59 18.52
CA LYS A 116 6.40 -3.00 18.38
C LYS A 116 5.43 -3.87 17.57
N ALA A 117 4.14 -3.81 17.92
CA ALA A 117 3.04 -4.59 17.33
C ALA A 117 2.85 -4.46 15.81
N TYR A 118 3.49 -3.47 15.18
CA TYR A 118 3.42 -3.23 13.74
C TYR A 118 4.75 -3.58 13.07
N TYR A 119 5.70 -2.65 12.95
CA TYR A 119 6.82 -2.85 12.03
C TYR A 119 7.86 -3.87 12.50
N SER A 120 8.15 -3.88 13.81
CA SER A 120 9.15 -4.79 14.39
C SER A 120 8.64 -6.23 14.42
N ASP A 121 7.45 -6.46 14.96
CA ASP A 121 6.88 -7.80 15.10
C ASP A 121 6.57 -8.45 13.74
N LEU A 122 6.24 -7.62 12.73
CA LEU A 122 6.04 -8.07 11.36
C LEU A 122 7.35 -8.24 10.57
N ARG A 123 8.51 -7.93 11.16
CA ARG A 123 9.84 -7.96 10.51
C ARG A 123 9.93 -7.11 9.23
N ILE A 124 9.12 -6.07 9.14
CA ILE A 124 9.05 -5.13 8.00
C ILE A 124 9.67 -3.77 8.31
N ALA A 125 10.30 -3.60 9.47
CA ALA A 125 10.91 -2.32 9.85
C ALA A 125 11.82 -1.76 8.76
N CYS A 126 11.79 -0.43 8.65
CA CYS A 126 12.73 0.33 7.84
C CYS A 126 14.14 0.19 8.42
N ASN A 127 15.17 0.71 7.73
CA ASN A 127 16.50 0.81 8.31
C ASN A 127 16.40 1.55 9.68
N PRO A 128 17.09 1.08 10.74
CA PRO A 128 17.10 1.74 12.05
C PRO A 128 17.30 3.25 12.01
N ASP A 129 18.17 3.76 11.13
CA ASP A 129 18.44 5.19 11.01
C ASP A 129 17.24 5.96 10.45
N VAL A 130 16.49 5.34 9.53
CA VAL A 130 15.22 5.87 9.00
C VAL A 130 14.18 5.89 10.12
N CYS A 131 14.05 4.82 10.90
CA CYS A 131 13.08 4.74 11.99
C CYS A 131 13.40 5.70 13.15
N LYS A 132 14.68 5.99 13.41
CA LYS A 132 15.10 7.01 14.38
C LYS A 132 14.78 8.42 13.90
N LYS A 133 14.98 8.69 12.61
CA LYS A 133 14.78 10.00 12.00
C LYS A 133 13.30 10.34 11.76
N PHE A 134 12.50 9.37 11.35
CA PHE A 134 11.09 9.58 10.99
C PHE A 134 10.17 8.76 11.88
N LYS A 135 9.23 9.44 12.54
CA LYS A 135 8.22 8.79 13.41
C LYS A 135 7.42 7.72 12.67
N ASN A 136 6.97 8.03 11.46
CA ASN A 136 6.12 7.16 10.64
C ASN A 136 6.56 7.20 9.15
N PRO A 137 6.13 6.24 8.32
CA PRO A 137 6.54 6.16 6.92
C PRO A 137 6.08 7.34 6.05
N VAL A 138 5.00 8.05 6.40
CA VAL A 138 4.53 9.23 5.66
C VAL A 138 5.57 10.35 5.69
N ASN A 139 6.15 10.60 6.86
CA ASN A 139 7.18 11.63 7.01
C ASN A 139 8.43 11.31 6.19
N CYS A 140 8.80 10.04 6.09
CA CYS A 140 9.92 9.60 5.26
C CYS A 140 9.61 9.79 3.77
N ALA A 141 8.42 9.39 3.30
CA ALA A 141 8.01 9.55 1.90
C ALA A 141 8.01 11.03 1.46
N LYS A 142 7.43 11.92 2.28
CA LYS A 142 7.43 13.38 2.04
C LYS A 142 8.84 13.95 1.97
N TRP A 143 9.75 13.47 2.83
CA TRP A 143 11.15 13.91 2.82
C TRP A 143 11.90 13.42 1.58
N ASN A 144 11.73 12.16 1.19
CA ASN A 144 12.33 11.59 -0.03
C ASN A 144 11.90 12.35 -1.28
N GLU A 145 10.60 12.66 -1.41
CA GLU A 145 10.08 13.43 -2.53
C GLU A 145 10.68 14.85 -2.56
N LYS A 146 10.72 15.53 -1.41
CA LYS A 146 11.27 16.88 -1.29
C LYS A 146 12.74 16.96 -1.71
N ILE A 147 13.55 15.95 -1.36
CA ILE A 147 14.98 15.91 -1.74
C ILE A 147 15.15 15.69 -3.23
N SER A 148 14.40 14.74 -3.78
CA SER A 148 14.49 14.41 -5.20
C SER A 148 14.08 15.61 -6.07
N LYS A 149 13.00 16.31 -5.70
CA LYS A 149 12.58 17.56 -6.36
C LYS A 149 13.63 18.68 -6.26
N LYS A 150 14.44 18.72 -5.20
CA LYS A 150 15.54 19.69 -5.06
C LYS A 150 16.73 19.33 -5.97
N GLN A 151 17.13 18.07 -6.00
CA GLN A 151 18.22 17.59 -6.84
C GLN A 151 17.94 17.84 -8.34
N GLN A 152 16.72 17.52 -8.80
CA GLN A 152 16.29 17.80 -10.18
C GLN A 152 16.29 19.29 -10.55
N LYS A 153 16.19 20.21 -9.57
CA LYS A 153 16.28 21.65 -9.82
C LYS A 153 17.73 22.15 -9.87
N VAL A 154 18.65 21.46 -9.21
CA VAL A 154 20.09 21.78 -9.25
C VAL A 154 20.69 21.28 -10.55
N GLU A 155 20.33 20.09 -11.01
CA GLU A 155 20.84 19.50 -12.27
C GLU A 155 20.34 20.22 -13.54
N LYS A 156 19.23 20.97 -13.44
CA LYS A 156 18.67 21.76 -14.54
C LYS A 156 19.15 23.22 -14.57
N LYS A 157 20.02 23.61 -13.63
CA LYS A 157 20.69 24.92 -13.61
C LYS A 157 22.11 24.75 -14.10
#